data_AF-A0A0B1STA5-F1
#
_entry.id   AF-A0A0B1STA5-F1
#
_cell.length_a   1.000
_cell.length_b   1.000
_cell.length_c   1.000
_cell.angle_alpha   90.00
_cell.angle_beta   90.00
_cell.angle_gamma   90.00
#
_symmetry.space_group_name_H-M   'P 1'
#
loop_
_entity.id
_entity.type
_entity.pdbx_description
1 polymer ?
#
loop_
_entity_poly.entity_id
_entity_poly.type
_entity_poly.pdbx_seq_one_letter_code
_entity_poly.pdbx_strand_id
1 'polypeptide(L)' 'MTPGISHVDGYIFPCTTSSCAAPATQISEASKALKNAGATVGMLWLDIETYNWPSDHTKNREFIEAMGKELTVSYSLKK' A
#
# COMPACT_ATOMS: atom_id res chain seq x y z
N MET A 1 26.32 -8.01 -3.45
CA MET A 1 25.57 -9.29 -3.48
C MET A 1 24.21 -9.02 -2.87
N THR A 2 23.17 -8.85 -3.67
CA THR A 2 21.80 -9.00 -3.19
C THR A 2 21.58 -10.50 -2.95
N PRO A 3 21.16 -10.93 -1.74
CA PRO A 3 20.79 -12.34 -1.53
C PRO A 3 19.72 -12.68 -2.56
N GLY A 4 19.83 -13.83 -3.23
CA GLY A 4 19.10 -14.21 -4.46
C GLY A 4 17.58 -14.35 -4.35
N ILE A 5 16.91 -13.43 -3.67
CA ILE A 5 15.46 -13.30 -3.58
C ILE A 5 15.02 -12.44 -4.76
N SER A 6 14.51 -13.10 -5.81
CA SER A 6 14.07 -12.46 -7.05
C SER A 6 12.78 -11.64 -6.88
N HIS A 7 11.96 -11.98 -5.88
CA HIS A 7 10.71 -11.31 -5.57
C HIS A 7 10.55 -11.23 -4.05
N VAL A 8 10.35 -10.02 -3.55
CA VAL A 8 9.99 -9.76 -2.14
C VAL A 8 8.57 -9.23 -2.11
N ASP A 9 7.76 -9.67 -1.15
CA ASP A 9 6.50 -9.00 -0.87
C ASP A 9 6.71 -7.94 0.21
N GLY A 10 5.92 -6.88 0.17
CA GLY A 10 5.97 -5.81 1.16
C GLY A 10 4.60 -5.61 1.81
N TYR A 11 4.57 -4.89 2.93
CA TYR A 11 3.33 -4.38 3.50
C TYR A 11 3.43 -2.87 3.71
N ILE A 12 2.28 -2.20 3.71
CA ILE A 12 2.16 -0.80 4.10
C ILE A 12 1.21 -0.69 5.27
N PHE A 13 1.66 -0.01 6.32
CA PHE A 13 0.84 0.38 7.46
C PHE A 13 0.12 1.70 7.11
N PRO A 14 -1.22 1.72 6.96
CA PRO A 14 -1.92 2.91 6.52
C PRO A 14 -1.90 4.02 7.56
N CYS A 15 -1.68 5.25 7.10
CA CYS A 15 -1.87 6.41 7.93
C CYS A 15 -3.26 7.02 7.72
N THR A 16 -4.10 6.98 8.74
CA THR A 16 -5.50 7.43 8.72
C THR A 16 -5.68 8.88 9.17
N THR A 17 -4.62 9.52 9.66
CA THR A 17 -4.68 10.89 10.18
C THR A 17 -4.81 11.92 9.05
N SER A 18 -5.45 13.06 9.34
CA SER A 18 -5.64 14.13 8.34
C SER A 18 -4.35 14.78 7.83
N SER A 19 -3.23 14.61 8.53
CA SER A 19 -1.91 15.08 8.09
C SER A 19 -1.25 14.16 7.06
N CYS A 20 -1.80 12.98 6.84
CA CYS A 20 -1.26 12.02 5.89
C CYS A 20 -1.87 12.17 4.49
N ALA A 21 -1.16 11.65 3.51
CA ALA A 21 -1.60 11.66 2.12
C ALA A 21 -2.92 10.88 1.95
N ALA A 22 -3.65 11.16 0.88
CA ALA A 22 -4.84 10.41 0.52
C ALA A 22 -4.53 8.90 0.34
N PRO A 23 -5.49 7.99 0.59
CA PRO A 23 -5.23 6.55 0.57
C PRO A 23 -4.56 6.03 -0.71
N ALA A 24 -5.01 6.47 -1.89
CA ALA A 24 -4.37 6.12 -3.17
C ALA A 24 -2.94 6.70 -3.32
N THR A 25 -2.71 7.90 -2.80
CA THR A 25 -1.37 8.51 -2.80
C THR A 25 -0.40 7.70 -1.95
N GLN A 26 -0.83 7.19 -0.79
CA GLN A 26 0.01 6.33 0.05
C GLN A 26 0.49 5.08 -0.71
N ILE A 27 -0.39 4.46 -1.51
CA ILE A 27 -0.04 3.28 -2.32
C ILE A 27 0.91 3.62 -3.46
N SER A 28 0.61 4.67 -4.22
CA SER A 28 1.42 5.07 -5.38
C SER A 28 2.82 5.51 -4.95
N GLU A 29 2.94 6.26 -3.84
CA GLU A 29 4.23 6.68 -3.28
C GLU A 29 5.03 5.51 -2.72
N ALA A 30 4.41 4.59 -1.99
CA ALA A 30 5.08 3.39 -1.50
C ALA A 30 5.58 2.52 -2.67
N SER A 31 4.74 2.30 -3.67
CA SER A 31 5.11 1.54 -4.88
C SER A 31 6.28 2.20 -5.62
N LYS A 32 6.27 3.53 -5.74
CA LYS A 32 7.35 4.29 -6.35
C LYS A 32 8.63 4.22 -5.53
N ALA A 33 8.55 4.32 -4.21
CA ALA A 33 9.69 4.23 -3.31
C ALA A 33 10.35 2.84 -3.40
N LEU A 34 9.56 1.76 -3.36
CA LEU A 34 10.04 0.39 -3.50
C LEU A 34 10.71 0.16 -4.86
N LYS A 35 10.10 0.65 -5.95
CA LYS A 35 10.70 0.58 -7.29
C LYS A 35 12.02 1.34 -7.37
N ASN A 36 12.08 2.55 -6.81
CA ASN A 36 13.29 3.38 -6.81
C ASN A 36 14.41 2.76 -5.96
N ALA A 37 14.07 2.00 -4.92
CA ALA A 37 15.02 1.24 -4.12
C ALA A 37 15.53 -0.03 -4.83
N GLY A 38 15.05 -0.33 -6.04
CA GLY A 38 15.42 -1.54 -6.79
C GLY A 38 14.73 -2.81 -6.30
N ALA A 39 13.69 -2.69 -5.48
CA ALA A 39 12.92 -3.84 -5.02
C ALA A 39 11.97 -4.32 -6.12
N THR A 40 11.94 -5.64 -6.33
CA THR A 40 10.95 -6.28 -7.19
C THR A 40 9.83 -6.81 -6.31
N VAL A 41 8.73 -6.06 -6.25
CA VAL A 41 7.61 -6.35 -5.35
C VAL A 41 6.51 -7.13 -6.08
N GLY A 42 6.31 -8.39 -5.68
CA GLY A 42 5.27 -9.26 -6.22
C GLY A 42 3.88 -8.82 -5.75
N MET A 43 3.76 -8.57 -4.45
CA MET A 43 2.55 -8.10 -3.80
C MET A 43 2.87 -7.06 -2.71
N LEU A 44 2.04 -6.02 -2.65
CA LEU A 44 2.03 -5.06 -1.54
C LEU A 44 0.76 -5.27 -0.72
N TRP A 45 0.92 -5.70 0.54
CA TRP A 45 -0.15 -5.99 1.48
C TRP A 45 -0.57 -4.75 2.27
N LEU A 46 -1.85 -4.65 2.64
CA LEU A 46 -2.35 -3.62 3.55
C LEU A 46 -2.34 -4.18 4.98
N ASP A 47 -1.61 -3.53 5.87
CA ASP A 47 -1.50 -3.92 7.27
C ASP A 47 -2.56 -3.19 8.11
N ILE A 48 -3.68 -3.86 8.37
CA ILE A 48 -4.87 -3.28 9.01
C ILE A 48 -4.93 -3.70 10.48
N GLU A 49 -4.45 -2.84 11.37
CA GLU A 49 -4.44 -3.08 12.82
C GLU A 49 -5.32 -2.09 13.58
N THR A 50 -5.97 -2.48 14.68
CA THR A 50 -6.90 -1.63 15.46
C THR A 50 -6.29 -0.37 16.07
N TYR A 51 -4.96 -0.22 16.04
CA TYR A 51 -4.23 0.84 16.72
C TYR A 51 -4.60 2.28 16.28
N ASN A 52 -4.86 2.51 14.99
CA ASN A 52 -5.00 3.87 14.43
C ASN A 52 -6.30 4.11 13.65
N TRP A 53 -7.31 3.24 13.76
CA TRP A 53 -8.54 3.40 13.00
C TRP A 53 -9.61 4.18 13.78
N PRO A 54 -10.24 5.19 13.16
CA PRO A 54 -11.43 5.82 13.72
C PRO A 54 -12.54 4.80 13.99
N SER A 55 -13.47 5.14 14.89
CA SER A 55 -14.66 4.32 15.15
C SER A 55 -15.66 4.27 13.99
N ASP A 56 -15.48 5.10 12.95
CA ASP A 56 -16.34 5.15 11.77
C ASP A 56 -15.97 4.04 10.78
N HIS A 57 -16.62 2.88 10.93
CA HIS A 57 -16.35 1.72 10.08
C HIS A 57 -16.70 1.95 8.60
N THR A 58 -17.58 2.90 8.27
CA THR A 58 -17.89 3.23 6.87
C THR A 58 -16.74 3.96 6.23
N LYS A 59 -16.20 4.99 6.89
CA LYS A 59 -15.00 5.70 6.40
C LYS A 59 -13.79 4.77 6.34
N ASN A 60 -13.65 3.87 7.30
CA ASN A 60 -12.55 2.90 7.30
C ASN A 60 -12.62 1.99 6.07
N ARG A 61 -13.80 1.46 5.75
CA ARG A 61 -14.02 0.64 4.55
C ARG A 61 -13.70 1.41 3.28
N GLU A 62 -14.23 2.62 3.13
CA GLU A 62 -13.97 3.48 1.96
C GLU A 62 -12.47 3.76 1.78
N PHE A 63 -11.76 4.00 2.89
CA PHE A 63 -10.32 4.20 2.89
C PHE A 63 -9.56 2.96 2.41
N ILE A 64 -9.89 1.77 2.93
CA ILE A 64 -9.26 0.50 2.55
C ILE A 64 -9.56 0.16 1.09
N GLU A 65 -10.81 0.34 0.64
CA GLU A 65 -11.22 0.12 -0.75
C GLU A 65 -10.45 1.04 -1.70
N ALA A 66 -10.26 2.31 -1.34
CA ALA A 66 -9.47 3.24 -2.13
C ALA A 66 -8.00 2.80 -2.27
N MET A 67 -7.37 2.32 -1.19
CA MET A 67 -6.02 1.74 -1.26
C MET A 67 -5.98 0.48 -2.13
N GLY A 68 -6.91 -0.46 -1.91
CA GLY A 68 -6.98 -1.72 -2.66
C GLY A 68 -7.22 -1.52 -4.15
N LYS A 69 -8.03 -0.53 -4.53
CA LYS A 69 -8.25 -0.15 -5.93
C LYS A 69 -6.94 0.33 -6.59
N GLU A 70 -6.19 1.20 -5.92
CA GLU A 70 -4.91 1.70 -6.45
C GLU A 70 -3.88 0.57 -6.63
N LEU A 71 -3.82 -0.36 -5.68
CA LEU A 71 -3.01 -1.58 -5.79
C LEU A 71 -3.41 -2.36 -7.05
N THR A 72 -4.70 -2.68 -7.19
CA THR A 72 -5.19 -3.51 -8.30
C THR A 72 -4.96 -2.85 -9.66
N VAL A 73 -5.17 -1.53 -9.78
CA VAL A 73 -4.91 -0.78 -11.02
C VAL A 73 -3.42 -0.77 -11.35
N SER A 74 -2.56 -0.53 -10.35
CA SER A 74 -1.10 -0.50 -10.53
C SER A 74 -0.52 -1.85 -10.97
N TYR A 75 -1.12 -2.96 -10.52
CA TYR A 75 -0.72 -4.31 -10.92
C TYR A 75 -1.39 -4.78 -12.23
N SER A 76 -2.62 -4.35 -12.53
CA SER A 76 -3.33 -4.76 -13.76
C SER A 76 -2.77 -4.10 -15.03
N LEU A 77 -2.09 -2.96 -14.92
CA LEU A 77 -1.40 -2.30 -16.05
C LEU A 77 -0.05 -2.96 -16.43
N LYS A 78 0.38 -4.01 -15.71
CA LYS A 78 1.62 -4.75 -15.99
C LYS A 78 1.42 -6.08 -16.75
N LYS A 79 0.21 -6.34 -17.27
CA LYS A 79 -0.06 -7.49 -18.15
C LYS A 79 0.17 -7.15 -19.62
#